data_AF-A0A5M4BB45-F1
#
_entry.id   AF-A0A5M4BB45-F1
#
_cell.length_a   1.000
_cell.length_b   1.000
_cell.length_c   1.000
_cell.angle_alpha   90.00
_cell.angle_beta   90.00
_cell.angle_gamma   90.00
#
_symmetry.space_group_name_H-M   'P 1'
#
loop_
_entity.id
_entity.type
_entity.pdbx_description
1 polymer ?
#
loop_
_entity_poly.entity_id
_entity_poly.type
_entity_poly.pdbx_seq_one_letter_code
_entity_poly.pdbx_strand_id
1 'polypeptide(L)'
;MKKHDFLNLKIGAIEQYSMVIKKVDLDYWKQLGWLTFTEIGLPKGDEQAYLLYGEIKKDEILIFNRPTLLKNIPANKLIGLEITEISTCLGTYGMGGAGFFGLLLNDTEYLTYAVWGAGDYVIIDDRVVECNPDLYKKTKPWISDFAGEQNWDDLTDYILGSKIENISLSDEVCNLTLQKFNRKIEVTFVKNDIRLPRKVGRKRNAFKKGVISDYLLFQHKNATLIV
;
A
#
# COMPACT_ATOMS: atom_id res chain seq x y z
N MET A 1 21.06 21.06 10.67
CA MET A 1 19.64 20.95 11.08
C MET A 1 19.31 19.46 11.18
N LYS A 2 18.76 18.98 12.30
CA LYS A 2 18.44 17.56 12.48
C LYS A 2 17.20 17.27 11.64
N LYS A 3 17.31 16.37 10.64
CA LYS A 3 16.16 15.93 9.82
C LYS A 3 15.12 15.28 10.73
N HIS A 4 13.84 15.62 10.54
CA HIS A 4 12.73 15.06 11.31
C HIS A 4 12.55 13.56 10.99
N ASP A 5 11.96 12.78 11.91
CA ASP A 5 11.71 11.33 11.73
C ASP A 5 10.64 11.01 10.66
N PHE A 6 10.12 12.05 10.00
CA PHE A 6 9.21 11.94 8.84
C PHE A 6 9.98 11.94 7.51
N LEU A 7 11.31 12.07 7.56
CA LEU A 7 12.21 11.94 6.43
C LEU A 7 13.02 10.66 6.57
N ASN A 8 13.18 9.92 5.47
CA ASN A 8 13.83 8.61 5.46
C ASN A 8 13.18 7.71 6.52
N LEU A 9 11.92 7.33 6.26
CA LEU A 9 11.09 6.65 7.24
C LEU A 9 11.68 5.32 7.73
N LYS A 10 12.62 4.72 6.99
CA LYS A 10 13.18 3.38 7.26
C LYS A 10 12.09 2.31 7.33
N ILE A 11 11.05 2.47 6.51
CA ILE A 11 9.96 1.51 6.33
C ILE A 11 10.10 0.98 4.91
N GLY A 12 10.72 -0.19 4.75
CA GLY A 12 11.08 -0.71 3.43
C GLY A 12 11.88 0.30 2.60
N ALA A 13 11.38 0.61 1.39
CA ALA A 13 11.97 1.60 0.48
C ALA A 13 11.36 3.02 0.66
N ILE A 14 10.44 3.22 1.60
CA ILE A 14 9.68 4.45 1.71
C ILE A 14 10.53 5.54 2.37
N GLU A 15 10.70 6.64 1.65
CA GLU A 15 11.43 7.81 2.11
C GLU A 15 10.52 8.82 2.78
N GLN A 16 9.30 9.02 2.25
CA GLN A 16 8.35 10.02 2.74
C GLN A 16 6.90 9.52 2.65
N TYR A 17 6.05 10.09 3.49
CA TYR A 17 4.61 9.87 3.48
C TYR A 17 3.92 11.22 3.59
N SER A 18 3.21 11.60 2.54
CA SER A 18 2.71 12.96 2.36
C SER A 18 1.28 13.02 1.85
N MET A 19 0.64 14.16 2.04
CA MET A 19 -0.70 14.43 1.53
C MET A 19 -0.82 15.90 1.15
N VAL A 20 -1.53 16.18 0.06
CA VAL A 20 -1.92 17.54 -0.30
C VAL A 20 -3.32 17.80 0.26
N ILE A 21 -3.48 18.88 1.02
CA ILE A 21 -4.74 19.27 1.64
C ILE A 21 -5.09 20.72 1.33
N LYS A 22 -6.33 21.12 1.60
CA LYS A 22 -6.68 22.54 1.65
C LYS A 22 -6.06 23.20 2.86
N LYS A 23 -5.54 24.42 2.67
CA LYS A 23 -4.93 25.22 3.76
C LYS A 23 -5.90 25.48 4.93
N VAL A 24 -7.20 25.54 4.65
CA VAL A 24 -8.24 25.76 5.68
C VAL A 24 -8.32 24.60 6.67
N ASP A 25 -7.89 23.40 6.29
CA ASP A 25 -7.94 22.20 7.12
C ASP A 25 -6.62 21.96 7.88
N LEU A 26 -5.61 22.82 7.69
CA LEU A 26 -4.26 22.58 8.20
C LEU A 26 -4.23 22.38 9.72
N ASP A 27 -4.98 23.17 10.47
CA ASP A 27 -5.00 23.07 11.94
C ASP A 27 -5.57 21.74 12.42
N TYR A 28 -6.59 21.22 11.75
CA TYR A 28 -7.13 19.89 12.03
C TYR A 28 -6.08 18.80 11.82
N TRP A 29 -5.37 18.83 10.69
CA TRP A 29 -4.34 17.84 10.38
C TRP A 29 -3.13 17.93 11.30
N LYS A 30 -2.76 19.15 11.74
CA LYS A 30 -1.71 19.35 12.74
C LYS A 30 -2.05 18.72 14.09
N GLN A 31 -3.31 18.77 14.52
CA GLN A 31 -3.76 18.09 15.74
C GLN A 31 -3.62 16.57 15.64
N LEU A 32 -3.69 16.01 14.42
CA LEU A 32 -3.44 14.60 14.12
C LEU A 32 -1.95 14.27 13.89
N GLY A 33 -1.05 15.22 14.16
CA GLY A 33 0.40 15.02 14.07
C GLY A 33 1.00 15.20 12.67
N TRP A 34 0.24 15.71 11.70
CA TRP A 34 0.77 16.03 10.39
C TRP A 34 1.52 17.37 10.41
N LEU A 35 2.64 17.44 9.71
CA LEU A 35 3.53 18.60 9.71
C LEU A 35 3.74 19.13 8.30
N THR A 36 3.93 20.43 8.17
CA THR A 36 4.26 21.05 6.88
C THR A 36 5.70 20.75 6.46
N PHE A 37 5.97 20.97 5.17
CA PHE A 37 7.28 20.80 4.54
C PHE A 37 8.44 21.47 5.31
N THR A 38 8.24 22.70 5.78
CA THR A 38 9.28 23.42 6.53
C THR A 38 9.40 22.94 7.97
N GLU A 39 8.32 22.46 8.59
CA GLU A 39 8.32 21.94 9.96
C GLU A 39 9.11 20.63 10.07
N ILE A 40 9.14 19.81 9.01
CA ILE A 40 9.98 18.60 8.96
C ILE A 40 11.45 18.88 8.57
N GLY A 41 11.80 20.14 8.35
CA GLY A 41 13.16 20.60 8.11
C GLY A 41 13.65 20.46 6.66
N LEU A 42 12.73 20.44 5.69
CA LEU A 42 13.08 20.58 4.28
C LEU A 42 13.11 22.07 3.86
N PRO A 43 13.96 22.48 2.90
CA PRO A 43 14.09 23.87 2.50
C PRO A 43 12.88 24.34 1.68
N LYS A 44 12.47 25.60 1.84
CA LYS A 44 11.41 26.19 1.02
C LYS A 44 11.74 26.08 -0.47
N GLY A 45 10.75 25.73 -1.28
CA GLY A 45 10.83 25.59 -2.73
C GLY A 45 10.84 24.13 -3.20
N ASP A 46 11.34 23.18 -2.41
CA ASP A 46 11.35 21.77 -2.79
C ASP A 46 9.93 21.14 -2.79
N GLU A 47 8.95 21.78 -2.13
CA GLU A 47 7.54 21.38 -2.23
C GLU A 47 6.96 21.47 -3.66
N GLN A 48 7.65 22.16 -4.58
CA GLN A 48 7.25 22.32 -5.98
C GLN A 48 7.70 21.17 -6.89
N ALA A 49 8.23 20.07 -6.33
CA ALA A 49 8.60 18.88 -7.07
C ALA A 49 7.35 18.15 -7.62
N TYR A 50 6.75 18.72 -8.67
CA TYR A 50 5.45 18.32 -9.23
C TYR A 50 5.39 16.84 -9.65
N LEU A 51 6.52 16.25 -10.02
CA LEU A 51 6.60 14.82 -10.32
C LEU A 51 6.28 13.97 -9.07
N LEU A 52 6.75 14.38 -7.89
CA LEU A 52 6.57 13.64 -6.64
C LEU A 52 5.24 13.95 -5.96
N TYR A 53 4.87 15.23 -5.91
CA TYR A 53 3.73 15.70 -5.11
C TYR A 53 2.50 16.06 -5.93
N GLY A 54 2.60 16.02 -7.26
CA GLY A 54 1.58 16.56 -8.16
C GLY A 54 1.59 18.09 -8.21
N GLU A 55 0.63 18.65 -8.95
CA GLU A 55 0.42 20.09 -9.01
C GLU A 55 -0.30 20.57 -7.74
N ILE A 56 0.35 21.44 -6.95
CA ILE A 56 -0.21 22.01 -5.72
C ILE A 56 -0.81 23.38 -6.04
N LYS A 57 -2.11 23.55 -5.78
CA LYS A 57 -2.80 24.83 -6.02
C LYS A 57 -2.50 25.86 -4.95
N LYS A 58 -2.82 27.13 -5.24
CA LYS A 58 -2.57 28.27 -4.34
C LYS A 58 -3.23 28.13 -2.96
N ASP A 59 -4.38 27.48 -2.89
CA ASP A 59 -5.14 27.22 -1.66
C ASP A 59 -4.80 25.88 -1.00
N GLU A 60 -3.82 25.15 -1.53
CA GLU A 60 -3.39 23.84 -1.07
C GLU A 60 -2.01 23.88 -0.41
N ILE A 61 -1.75 22.89 0.43
CA ILE A 61 -0.47 22.74 1.13
C ILE A 61 -0.12 21.26 1.28
N LEU A 62 1.19 20.99 1.16
CA LEU A 62 1.76 19.67 1.36
C LEU A 62 2.09 19.47 2.84
N ILE A 63 1.62 18.34 3.38
CA ILE A 63 1.86 17.91 4.75
C ILE A 63 2.41 16.49 4.79
N PHE A 64 3.10 16.14 5.88
CA PHE A 64 3.83 14.90 6.07
C PHE A 64 3.52 14.27 7.41
N ASN A 65 3.61 12.95 7.45
CA ASN A 65 3.50 12.19 8.70
C ASN A 65 4.37 10.92 8.60
N ARG A 66 4.33 10.10 9.64
CA ARG A 66 4.84 8.74 9.63
C ARG A 66 3.66 7.77 9.61
N PRO A 67 3.58 6.84 8.65
CA PRO A 67 2.49 5.88 8.62
C PRO A 67 2.61 4.90 9.78
N THR A 68 1.46 4.40 10.25
CA THR A 68 1.44 3.41 11.33
C THR A 68 1.68 2.03 10.76
N LEU A 69 2.63 1.28 11.31
CA LEU A 69 2.88 -0.11 10.91
C LEU A 69 1.80 -1.04 11.49
N LEU A 70 1.46 -2.09 10.74
CA LEU A 70 0.49 -3.10 11.14
C LEU A 70 0.81 -3.71 12.52
N LYS A 71 2.10 -4.01 12.78
CA LYS A 71 2.55 -4.58 14.07
C LYS A 71 2.28 -3.69 15.29
N ASN A 72 2.02 -2.39 15.06
CA ASN A 72 1.71 -1.45 16.13
C ASN A 72 0.21 -1.29 16.37
N ILE A 73 -0.64 -1.97 15.59
CA ILE A 73 -2.09 -1.95 15.73
C ILE A 73 -2.57 -3.28 16.35
N PRO A 74 -3.33 -3.22 17.46
CA PRO A 74 -3.98 -4.41 18.01
C PRO A 74 -4.93 -5.05 17.00
N ALA A 75 -4.84 -6.38 16.82
CA ALA A 75 -5.63 -7.13 15.84
C ALA A 75 -7.15 -6.90 15.96
N ASN A 76 -7.67 -6.73 17.18
CA ASN A 76 -9.09 -6.48 17.42
C ASN A 76 -9.60 -5.14 16.86
N LYS A 77 -8.72 -4.17 16.56
CA LYS A 77 -9.10 -2.94 15.87
C LYS A 77 -9.35 -3.14 14.37
N LEU A 78 -8.87 -4.25 13.82
CA LEU A 78 -9.01 -4.57 12.40
C LEU A 78 -10.23 -5.44 12.12
N ILE A 79 -10.67 -6.21 13.11
CA ILE A 79 -11.81 -7.10 12.96
C ILE A 79 -13.09 -6.28 12.71
N GLY A 80 -13.84 -6.68 11.69
CA GLY A 80 -15.08 -6.04 11.25
C GLY A 80 -14.90 -4.87 10.29
N LEU A 81 -13.66 -4.41 10.04
CA LEU A 81 -13.40 -3.40 9.02
C LEU A 81 -13.73 -3.96 7.63
N GLU A 82 -14.45 -3.18 6.83
CA GLU A 82 -14.93 -3.53 5.51
C GLU A 82 -13.93 -3.09 4.44
N ILE A 83 -13.71 -3.95 3.44
CA ILE A 83 -12.90 -3.63 2.26
C ILE A 83 -13.78 -2.86 1.27
N THR A 84 -13.49 -1.57 1.08
CA THR A 84 -14.29 -0.67 0.23
C THR A 84 -13.64 -0.34 -1.11
N GLU A 85 -12.32 -0.54 -1.22
CA GLU A 85 -11.55 -0.34 -2.46
C GLU A 85 -10.30 -1.24 -2.44
N ILE A 86 -9.74 -1.51 -3.61
CA ILE A 86 -8.42 -2.12 -3.77
C ILE A 86 -7.54 -1.25 -4.66
N SER A 87 -6.23 -1.30 -4.46
CA SER A 87 -5.27 -0.64 -5.33
C SER A 87 -4.01 -1.48 -5.50
N THR A 88 -3.49 -1.57 -6.71
CA THR A 88 -2.18 -2.17 -7.04
C THR A 88 -1.11 -1.11 -7.30
N CYS A 89 -1.44 0.17 -7.13
CA CYS A 89 -0.60 1.31 -7.51
C CYS A 89 -0.40 2.32 -6.37
N LEU A 90 -0.33 1.84 -5.13
CA LEU A 90 -0.06 2.70 -3.98
C LEU A 90 1.43 3.08 -3.96
N GLY A 91 1.71 4.39 -3.98
CA GLY A 91 3.05 4.95 -3.89
C GLY A 91 3.75 5.25 -5.22
N THR A 92 4.72 6.17 -5.18
CA THR A 92 5.33 6.79 -6.35
C THR A 92 6.82 7.05 -6.15
N TYR A 93 7.58 7.03 -7.25
CA TYR A 93 8.94 7.58 -7.35
C TYR A 93 8.98 8.81 -8.30
N GLY A 94 7.80 9.36 -8.59
CA GLY A 94 7.57 10.57 -9.39
C GLY A 94 7.36 10.34 -10.88
N MET A 95 8.06 9.38 -11.50
CA MET A 95 7.87 9.02 -12.92
C MET A 95 6.95 7.81 -13.11
N GLY A 96 6.48 7.20 -12.03
CA GLY A 96 5.65 5.99 -12.05
C GLY A 96 5.37 5.49 -10.64
N GLY A 97 4.63 4.38 -10.55
CA GLY A 97 4.22 3.78 -9.29
C GLY A 97 5.23 2.75 -8.76
N ALA A 98 5.33 2.64 -7.43
CA ALA A 98 6.11 1.58 -6.79
C ALA A 98 5.43 0.19 -6.88
N GLY A 99 4.15 0.18 -7.28
CA GLY A 99 3.34 -1.02 -7.39
C GLY A 99 3.00 -1.62 -6.03
N PHE A 100 2.78 -0.80 -4.99
CA PHE A 100 2.33 -1.34 -3.70
C PHE A 100 0.85 -1.71 -3.78
N PHE A 101 0.49 -2.77 -3.09
CA PHE A 101 -0.86 -3.29 -3.05
C PHE A 101 -1.53 -2.89 -1.75
N GLY A 102 -2.80 -2.51 -1.79
CA GLY A 102 -3.55 -2.23 -0.58
C GLY A 102 -5.05 -2.47 -0.69
N LEU A 103 -5.63 -2.66 0.49
CA LEU A 103 -7.06 -2.81 0.71
C LEU A 103 -7.56 -1.60 1.51
N LEU A 104 -8.46 -0.80 0.94
CA LEU A 104 -9.05 0.34 1.65
C LEU A 104 -10.05 -0.16 2.69
N LEU A 105 -9.82 0.21 3.95
CA LEU A 105 -10.63 -0.20 5.08
C LEU A 105 -11.60 0.93 5.45
N ASN A 106 -12.90 0.65 5.46
CA ASN A 106 -13.97 1.59 5.83
C ASN A 106 -13.87 2.97 5.14
N ASP A 107 -13.36 3.05 3.91
CA ASP A 107 -13.17 4.31 3.18
C ASP A 107 -12.30 5.36 3.89
N THR A 108 -11.35 4.93 4.73
CA THR A 108 -10.42 5.84 5.44
C THR A 108 -8.96 5.59 5.11
N GLU A 109 -8.47 4.38 5.35
CA GLU A 109 -7.05 4.03 5.22
C GLU A 109 -6.86 2.68 4.52
N TYR A 110 -5.89 2.64 3.61
CA TYR A 110 -5.39 1.42 3.02
C TYR A 110 -4.51 0.66 3.99
N LEU A 111 -4.81 -0.62 4.23
CA LEU A 111 -3.79 -1.58 4.66
C LEU A 111 -2.91 -1.90 3.45
N THR A 112 -1.70 -1.35 3.45
CA THR A 112 -0.78 -1.35 2.32
C THR A 112 0.39 -2.29 2.57
N TYR A 113 0.68 -3.15 1.60
CA TYR A 113 1.91 -3.95 1.53
C TYR A 113 2.93 -3.24 0.63
N ALA A 114 3.87 -2.54 1.27
CA ALA A 114 4.80 -1.63 0.65
C ALA A 114 6.11 -2.32 0.18
N VAL A 115 5.97 -3.27 -0.73
CA VAL A 115 7.07 -3.94 -1.43
C VAL A 115 6.94 -3.72 -2.93
N TRP A 116 8.06 -3.57 -3.63
CA TRP A 116 8.03 -3.30 -5.08
C TRP A 116 7.31 -4.42 -5.85
N GLY A 117 6.28 -4.04 -6.62
CA GLY A 117 5.43 -4.99 -7.34
C GLY A 117 4.69 -5.94 -6.39
N ALA A 118 4.05 -5.40 -5.36
CA ALA A 118 3.43 -6.16 -4.28
C ALA A 118 2.33 -7.12 -4.77
N GLY A 119 1.62 -6.82 -5.86
CA GLY A 119 0.63 -7.72 -6.41
C GLY A 119 1.19 -9.10 -6.80
N ASP A 120 2.48 -9.18 -7.17
CA ASP A 120 3.18 -10.45 -7.44
C ASP A 120 3.37 -11.32 -6.17
N TYR A 121 3.15 -10.75 -4.98
CA TYR A 121 3.41 -11.35 -3.67
C TYR A 121 2.16 -11.38 -2.77
N VAL A 122 0.97 -11.21 -3.36
CA VAL A 122 -0.30 -11.36 -2.67
C VAL A 122 -1.09 -12.48 -3.34
N ILE A 123 -1.56 -13.41 -2.53
CA ILE A 123 -2.38 -14.54 -2.97
C ILE A 123 -3.74 -14.39 -2.33
N ILE A 124 -4.80 -14.48 -3.12
CA ILE A 124 -6.18 -14.45 -2.66
C ILE A 124 -6.83 -15.78 -3.03
N ASP A 125 -7.21 -16.53 -1.99
CA ASP A 125 -7.46 -17.96 -1.99
C ASP A 125 -6.31 -18.76 -2.62
N ASP A 126 -6.42 -19.09 -3.90
CA ASP A 126 -5.48 -19.92 -4.67
C ASP A 126 -4.82 -19.18 -5.83
N ARG A 127 -5.16 -17.91 -6.05
CA ARG A 127 -4.74 -17.12 -7.22
C ARG A 127 -3.98 -15.87 -6.79
N VAL A 128 -2.88 -15.59 -7.48
CA VAL A 128 -2.04 -14.40 -7.25
C VAL A 128 -2.73 -13.14 -7.76
N VAL A 129 -2.52 -12.00 -7.10
CA VAL A 129 -3.14 -10.72 -7.49
C VAL A 129 -2.63 -10.26 -8.85
N GLU A 130 -1.31 -10.14 -9.02
CA GLU A 130 -0.65 -9.80 -10.29
C GLU A 130 0.45 -10.82 -10.60
N CYS A 131 0.97 -10.81 -11.84
CA CYS A 131 2.21 -11.51 -12.13
C CYS A 131 2.93 -10.88 -13.34
N ASN A 132 4.03 -11.49 -13.78
CA ASN A 132 4.66 -11.07 -15.02
C ASN A 132 3.73 -11.29 -16.23
N PRO A 133 3.62 -10.33 -17.18
CA PRO A 133 2.76 -10.46 -18.35
C PRO A 133 3.02 -11.70 -19.22
N ASP A 134 4.26 -12.18 -19.29
CA ASP A 134 4.61 -13.40 -20.02
C ASP A 134 3.88 -14.65 -19.47
N LEU A 135 3.39 -14.57 -18.23
CA LEU A 135 2.74 -15.67 -17.51
C LEU A 135 1.20 -15.54 -17.49
N TYR A 136 0.63 -14.43 -17.97
CA TYR A 136 -0.80 -14.14 -17.87
C TYR A 136 -1.71 -15.23 -18.43
N LYS A 137 -1.40 -15.75 -19.62
CA LYS A 137 -2.20 -16.83 -20.23
C LYS A 137 -2.20 -18.13 -19.42
N LYS A 138 -1.11 -18.40 -18.70
CA LYS A 138 -0.92 -19.64 -17.93
C LYS A 138 -1.42 -19.50 -16.50
N THR A 139 -1.02 -18.43 -15.82
CA THR A 139 -1.33 -18.18 -14.42
C THR A 139 -2.75 -17.66 -14.26
N LYS A 140 -3.21 -16.82 -15.20
CA LYS A 140 -4.39 -15.97 -15.07
C LYS A 140 -4.42 -15.32 -13.68
N PRO A 141 -3.59 -14.30 -13.37
CA PRO A 141 -3.67 -13.56 -12.10
C PRO A 141 -5.03 -12.86 -11.94
N TRP A 142 -5.41 -12.46 -10.73
CA TRP A 142 -6.69 -11.79 -10.48
C TRP A 142 -6.85 -10.49 -11.27
N ILE A 143 -5.77 -9.71 -11.38
CA ILE A 143 -5.69 -8.47 -12.11
C ILE A 143 -4.62 -8.60 -13.19
N SER A 144 -4.91 -8.01 -14.34
CA SER A 144 -3.98 -7.88 -15.45
C SER A 144 -4.06 -6.49 -16.04
N ASP A 145 -2.96 -5.75 -15.96
CA ASP A 145 -2.82 -4.41 -16.53
C ASP A 145 -2.01 -4.43 -17.84
N PHE A 146 -2.35 -5.34 -18.76
CA PHE A 146 -1.76 -5.37 -20.10
C PHE A 146 -2.74 -4.84 -21.13
N ALA A 147 -2.28 -3.98 -22.03
CA ALA A 147 -3.14 -3.33 -23.02
C ALA A 147 -3.93 -4.33 -23.89
N GLY A 148 -5.17 -3.97 -24.24
CA GLY A 148 -6.04 -4.73 -25.13
C GLY A 148 -6.79 -5.88 -24.44
N GLU A 149 -6.94 -7.01 -25.13
CA GLU A 149 -7.73 -8.17 -24.66
C GLU A 149 -7.12 -8.92 -23.46
N GLN A 150 -5.95 -8.48 -22.98
CA GLN A 150 -5.31 -9.00 -21.79
C GLN A 150 -5.42 -8.02 -20.61
N ASN A 151 -6.38 -7.11 -20.63
CA ASN A 151 -6.72 -6.29 -19.46
C ASN A 151 -7.95 -6.89 -18.77
N TRP A 152 -7.86 -7.15 -17.47
CA TRP A 152 -9.01 -7.56 -16.66
C TRP A 152 -8.79 -7.27 -15.17
N ASP A 153 -9.89 -7.18 -14.45
CA ASP A 153 -9.94 -7.12 -12.99
C ASP A 153 -11.08 -8.01 -12.51
N ASP A 154 -10.74 -9.22 -12.08
CA ASP A 154 -11.68 -10.15 -11.45
C ASP A 154 -11.71 -9.97 -9.92
N LEU A 155 -10.80 -9.15 -9.35
CA LEU A 155 -10.59 -9.07 -7.90
C LEU A 155 -11.56 -8.11 -7.23
N THR A 156 -11.80 -6.96 -7.84
CA THR A 156 -12.56 -5.87 -7.23
C THR A 156 -13.93 -6.37 -6.78
N ASP A 157 -14.77 -6.83 -7.70
CA ASP A 157 -16.11 -7.35 -7.36
C ASP A 157 -16.07 -8.56 -6.44
N TYR A 158 -14.99 -9.33 -6.50
CA TYR A 158 -14.79 -10.51 -5.69
C TYR A 158 -14.60 -10.15 -4.20
N ILE A 159 -13.78 -9.16 -3.88
CA ILE A 159 -13.39 -8.84 -2.49
C ILE A 159 -14.16 -7.68 -1.86
N LEU A 160 -14.69 -6.73 -2.64
CA LEU A 160 -15.39 -5.56 -2.08
C LEU A 160 -16.59 -5.94 -1.21
N GLY A 161 -16.80 -5.20 -0.13
CA GLY A 161 -17.85 -5.44 0.87
C GLY A 161 -17.55 -6.60 1.83
N SER A 162 -16.40 -7.26 1.69
CA SER A 162 -15.94 -8.26 2.66
C SER A 162 -15.43 -7.56 3.93
N LYS A 163 -15.53 -8.26 5.07
CA LYS A 163 -15.07 -7.75 6.37
C LYS A 163 -13.97 -8.61 6.93
N ILE A 164 -12.97 -8.00 7.57
CA ILE A 164 -11.90 -8.76 8.22
C ILE A 164 -12.47 -9.54 9.40
N GLU A 165 -12.37 -10.87 9.36
CA GLU A 165 -12.78 -11.78 10.44
C GLU A 165 -11.58 -12.14 11.32
N ASN A 166 -10.41 -12.30 10.72
CA ASN A 166 -9.19 -12.67 11.42
C ASN A 166 -7.93 -12.12 10.73
N ILE A 167 -6.86 -11.97 11.51
CA ILE A 167 -5.53 -11.63 11.04
C ILE A 167 -4.48 -12.45 11.79
N SER A 168 -3.54 -13.02 11.06
CA SER A 168 -2.38 -13.71 11.63
C SER A 168 -1.09 -13.23 10.98
N LEU A 169 -0.05 -13.10 11.78
CA LEU A 169 1.22 -12.53 11.37
C LEU A 169 2.36 -13.44 11.82
N SER A 170 3.29 -13.67 10.90
CA SER A 170 4.58 -14.32 11.13
C SER A 170 5.69 -13.45 10.55
N ASP A 171 6.93 -13.92 10.58
CA ASP A 171 8.06 -13.18 10.00
C ASP A 171 7.98 -13.04 8.48
N GLU A 172 7.36 -14.00 7.79
CA GLU A 172 7.35 -14.07 6.32
C GLU A 172 5.97 -13.98 5.68
N VAL A 173 4.90 -14.14 6.47
CA VAL A 173 3.52 -14.22 5.98
C VAL A 173 2.58 -13.44 6.90
N CYS A 174 1.64 -12.72 6.28
CA CYS A 174 0.47 -12.16 6.93
C CYS A 174 -0.77 -12.73 6.24
N ASN A 175 -1.68 -13.36 7.00
CA ASN A 175 -2.96 -13.83 6.47
C ASN A 175 -4.09 -13.01 7.05
N LEU A 176 -5.03 -12.60 6.19
CA LEU A 176 -6.34 -12.11 6.56
C LEU A 176 -7.38 -13.14 6.14
N THR A 177 -8.29 -13.47 7.04
CA THR A 177 -9.54 -14.13 6.68
C THR A 177 -10.60 -13.06 6.57
N LEU A 178 -11.24 -12.97 5.40
CA LEU A 178 -12.33 -12.03 5.14
C LEU A 178 -13.65 -12.80 5.06
N GLN A 179 -14.71 -12.22 5.61
CA GLN A 179 -16.07 -12.73 5.53
C GLN A 179 -16.88 -11.90 4.53
N LYS A 180 -17.46 -12.54 3.52
CA LYS A 180 -18.40 -11.93 2.57
C LYS A 180 -19.62 -12.82 2.43
N PHE A 181 -20.78 -12.34 2.89
CA PHE A 181 -22.01 -13.15 2.99
C PHE A 181 -21.78 -14.47 3.73
N ASN A 182 -21.87 -15.62 3.05
CA ASN A 182 -21.63 -16.96 3.59
C ASN A 182 -20.29 -17.57 3.16
N ARG A 183 -19.37 -16.75 2.61
CA ARG A 183 -18.08 -17.19 2.10
C ARG A 183 -16.93 -16.58 2.93
N LYS A 184 -15.91 -17.40 3.16
CA LYS A 184 -14.60 -16.95 3.62
C LYS A 184 -13.66 -16.78 2.43
N ILE A 185 -12.86 -15.71 2.46
CA ILE A 185 -11.83 -15.40 1.47
C ILE A 185 -10.52 -15.26 2.24
N GLU A 186 -9.50 -15.98 1.81
CA GLU A 186 -8.16 -15.88 2.40
C GLU A 186 -7.31 -14.90 1.61
N VAL A 187 -6.72 -13.90 2.26
CA VAL A 187 -5.76 -12.97 1.66
C VAL A 187 -4.41 -13.17 2.34
N THR A 188 -3.44 -13.66 1.58
CA THR A 188 -2.10 -13.99 2.07
C THR A 188 -1.09 -13.05 1.43
N PHE A 189 -0.51 -12.16 2.24
CA PHE A 189 0.70 -11.41 1.89
C PHE A 189 1.91 -12.27 2.22
N VAL A 190 2.83 -12.43 1.26
CA VAL A 190 3.99 -13.29 1.45
C VAL A 190 5.30 -12.58 1.13
N LYS A 191 6.36 -12.97 1.83
CA LYS A 191 7.74 -12.71 1.39
C LYS A 191 8.08 -13.55 0.16
N ASN A 192 7.65 -14.81 0.18
CA ASN A 192 7.77 -15.77 -0.92
C ASN A 192 6.81 -16.94 -0.68
N ASP A 193 6.39 -17.60 -1.75
CA ASP A 193 5.55 -18.80 -1.69
C ASP A 193 5.85 -19.72 -2.90
N ILE A 194 5.55 -21.01 -2.78
CA ILE A 194 5.65 -21.97 -3.88
C ILE A 194 4.61 -21.72 -4.97
N ARG A 195 3.46 -21.16 -4.59
CA ARG A 195 2.34 -20.80 -5.47
C ARG A 195 2.62 -19.60 -6.37
N LEU A 196 3.58 -18.74 -6.01
CA LEU A 196 3.91 -17.58 -6.83
C LEU A 196 4.43 -18.04 -8.20
N PRO A 197 3.87 -17.53 -9.31
CA PRO A 197 4.26 -17.90 -10.65
C PRO A 197 5.70 -17.46 -10.92
N ARG A 198 6.47 -18.28 -11.65
CA ARG A 198 7.91 -18.09 -11.83
C ARG A 198 8.29 -18.07 -13.30
N LYS A 199 9.04 -17.04 -13.68
CA LYS A 199 9.87 -17.09 -14.87
C LYS A 199 11.13 -17.93 -14.57
N VAL A 200 11.62 -18.66 -15.57
CA VAL A 200 12.85 -19.45 -15.44
C VAL A 200 14.00 -18.53 -15.01
N GLY A 201 14.70 -18.88 -13.94
CA GLY A 201 16.01 -18.30 -13.59
C GLY A 201 16.11 -17.50 -12.28
N ARG A 202 15.06 -16.90 -11.72
CA ARG A 202 15.17 -16.18 -10.42
C ARG A 202 13.94 -16.24 -9.53
N LYS A 203 14.15 -16.76 -8.31
CA LYS A 203 13.25 -16.61 -7.17
C LYS A 203 13.62 -15.31 -6.45
N ARG A 204 12.81 -14.25 -6.58
CA ARG A 204 12.98 -13.03 -5.78
C ARG A 204 12.04 -13.09 -4.59
N ASN A 205 12.57 -12.79 -3.41
CA ASN A 205 11.75 -12.49 -2.24
C ASN A 205 11.24 -11.06 -2.40
N ALA A 206 10.04 -10.79 -1.89
CA ALA A 206 9.47 -9.44 -1.80
C ALA A 206 10.43 -8.47 -1.08
N PHE A 207 11.12 -8.97 -0.04
CA PHE A 207 12.12 -8.23 0.71
C PHE A 207 13.28 -9.13 1.16
N LYS A 208 14.45 -8.51 1.40
CA LYS A 208 15.70 -9.21 1.78
C LYS A 208 16.00 -9.17 3.28
N LYS A 209 15.56 -8.12 3.99
CA LYS A 209 15.86 -7.87 5.41
C LYS A 209 14.58 -7.54 6.17
N GLY A 210 14.60 -7.75 7.47
CA GLY A 210 13.43 -7.53 8.33
C GLY A 210 12.38 -8.63 8.16
N VAL A 211 11.19 -8.35 8.66
CA VAL A 211 10.02 -9.23 8.67
C VAL A 211 8.86 -8.57 7.92
N ILE A 212 7.84 -9.33 7.52
CA ILE A 212 6.74 -8.81 6.69
C ILE A 212 6.02 -7.62 7.32
N SER A 213 5.94 -7.56 8.64
CA SER A 213 5.31 -6.47 9.37
C SER A 213 6.09 -5.15 9.34
N ASP A 214 7.34 -5.16 8.86
CA ASP A 214 8.09 -3.94 8.54
C ASP A 214 7.66 -3.31 7.21
N TYR A 215 6.82 -4.02 6.43
CA TYR A 215 6.35 -3.62 5.10
C TYR A 215 4.82 -3.50 5.01
N LEU A 216 4.09 -3.78 6.09
CA LEU A 216 2.63 -3.62 6.18
C LEU A 216 2.30 -2.39 7.02
N LEU A 217 1.57 -1.44 6.45
CA LEU A 217 1.28 -0.15 7.06
C LEU A 217 -0.10 0.39 6.70
N PHE A 218 -0.56 1.38 7.46
CA PHE A 218 -1.78 2.14 7.17
C PHE A 218 -1.42 3.43 6.41
N GLN A 219 -2.02 3.58 5.24
CA GLN A 219 -1.90 4.74 4.36
C GLN A 219 -3.28 5.39 4.23
N HIS A 220 -3.40 6.66 4.63
CA HIS A 220 -4.61 7.44 4.43
C HIS A 220 -4.98 7.49 2.94
N LYS A 221 -6.27 7.38 2.60
CA LYS A 221 -6.70 7.22 1.20
C LYS A 221 -6.26 8.34 0.24
N ASN A 222 -6.09 9.55 0.77
CA ASN A 222 -5.66 10.72 0.00
C ASN A 222 -4.14 10.98 0.09
N ALA A 223 -3.40 10.13 0.79
CA ALA A 223 -1.98 10.30 1.01
C ALA A 223 -1.15 9.40 0.09
N THR A 224 0.11 9.76 -0.10
CA THR A 224 1.04 9.13 -1.04
C THR A 224 2.29 8.68 -0.29
N LEU A 225 2.74 7.44 -0.58
CA LEU A 225 4.03 6.92 -0.15
C LEU A 225 5.07 7.22 -1.24
N ILE A 226 6.18 7.82 -0.86
CA ILE A 226 7.24 8.22 -1.80
C ILE A 226 8.48 7.36 -1.52
N VAL A 227 9.06 6.80 -2.57
CA VAL A 227 10.23 5.89 -2.55
C VAL A 227 11.38 6.41 -3.39
#